data_AF-A0A960XH54-F1
#
_entry.id   AF-A0A960XH54-F1
#
_cell.length_a   1.000
_cell.length_b   1.000
_cell.length_c   1.000
_cell.angle_alpha   90.00
_cell.angle_beta   90.00
_cell.angle_gamma   90.00
#
_symmetry.space_group_name_H-M   'P 1'
#
loop_
_entity.id
_entity.type
_entity.pdbx_description
1 polymer ?
#
loop_
_entity_poly.entity_id
_entity_poly.type
_entity_poly.pdbx_seq_one_letter_code
_entity_poly.pdbx_strand_id
1 'polypeptide(L)'
;MKSKLPNPIIPRVLLFLGVGVTYLSAQDTYLSEDELFNEDFEPVYQVNDPFEGLNRSIFKFNDFFYMKVLGPVAQGYHTITPDPIEKGFSNFFDNIKFPIRLVGNLLQLKVEESFQETGKFLVNSTLGVAGFHKASDQFKYLNPPVEDIGQVFGSWGIGEGFYF
;
A
#
# COMPACT_ATOMS: atom_id res chain seq x y z
N MET A 1 -48.05 37.47 -11.27
CA MET A 1 -47.09 36.40 -10.97
C MET A 1 -47.38 35.83 -9.58
N LYS A 2 -48.19 34.76 -9.50
CA LYS A 2 -48.45 33.94 -8.31
C LYS A 2 -48.87 32.55 -8.79
N SER A 3 -48.23 31.49 -8.29
CA SER A 3 -48.88 30.46 -7.45
C SER A 3 -47.97 29.25 -7.26
N LYS A 4 -47.89 28.83 -5.98
CA LYS A 4 -47.36 27.54 -5.50
C LYS A 4 -48.04 26.37 -6.22
N LEU A 5 -47.30 25.30 -6.49
CA LEU A 5 -47.85 23.96 -6.68
C LEU A 5 -47.22 22.98 -5.66
N PRO A 6 -47.98 21.99 -5.16
CA PRO A 6 -47.69 21.27 -3.92
C PRO A 6 -46.93 19.95 -4.14
N ASN A 7 -46.18 19.50 -3.12
CA ASN A 7 -45.55 18.17 -3.09
C ASN A 7 -46.61 17.06 -3.05
N PRO A 8 -46.56 16.03 -3.93
CA PRO A 8 -47.38 14.85 -3.74
C PRO A 8 -46.75 13.91 -2.71
N ILE A 9 -47.47 13.71 -1.61
CA ILE A 9 -47.22 12.70 -0.58
C ILE A 9 -47.62 11.36 -1.18
N ILE A 10 -46.65 10.51 -1.53
CA ILE A 10 -46.93 9.12 -1.92
C ILE A 10 -47.19 8.29 -0.64
N PRO A 11 -48.33 7.60 -0.51
CA PRO A 11 -48.69 6.91 0.73
C PRO A 11 -47.83 5.64 0.93
N ARG A 12 -47.23 5.53 2.12
CA ARG A 12 -46.33 4.44 2.59
C ARG A 12 -46.92 3.02 2.55
N VAL A 13 -48.18 2.87 2.13
CA VAL A 13 -48.87 1.57 2.03
C VAL A 13 -48.35 0.73 0.86
N LEU A 14 -47.85 1.36 -0.21
CA LEU A 14 -47.29 0.61 -1.35
C LEU A 14 -45.93 -0.06 -1.07
N LEU A 15 -45.24 0.34 0.00
CA LEU A 15 -43.89 -0.12 0.32
C LEU A 15 -43.90 -1.51 1.00
N PHE A 16 -45.03 -1.94 1.58
CA PHE A 16 -45.13 -3.24 2.22
C PHE A 16 -45.39 -4.41 1.25
N LEU A 17 -45.98 -4.15 0.08
CA LEU A 17 -46.21 -5.20 -0.93
C LEU A 17 -44.94 -5.56 -1.71
N GLY A 18 -44.02 -4.61 -1.93
CA GLY A 18 -42.75 -4.87 -2.61
C GLY A 18 -41.77 -5.71 -1.79
N VAL A 19 -41.81 -5.54 -0.46
CA VAL A 19 -40.93 -6.23 0.49
C VAL A 19 -41.32 -7.72 0.61
N GLY A 20 -42.61 -8.06 0.51
CA GLY A 20 -43.08 -9.45 0.54
C GLY A 20 -42.67 -10.29 -0.69
N VAL A 21 -42.55 -9.65 -1.86
CA VAL A 21 -42.15 -10.32 -3.11
C VAL A 21 -40.64 -10.57 -3.15
N THR A 22 -39.82 -9.68 -2.58
CA THR A 22 -38.37 -9.90 -2.47
C THR A 22 -37.99 -10.97 -1.46
N TYR A 23 -38.80 -11.21 -0.41
CA TYR A 23 -38.53 -12.32 0.52
C TYR A 23 -38.78 -13.69 -0.13
N LEU A 24 -39.78 -13.82 -1.00
CA LEU A 24 -40.11 -15.09 -1.65
C LEU A 24 -39.02 -15.50 -2.68
N SER A 25 -38.35 -14.54 -3.31
CA SER A 25 -37.23 -14.83 -4.22
C SER A 25 -35.87 -14.94 -3.54
N ALA A 26 -35.76 -14.56 -2.25
CA ALA A 26 -34.51 -14.62 -1.50
C ALA A 26 -34.28 -15.97 -0.82
N GLN A 27 -35.29 -16.84 -0.76
CA GLN A 27 -35.15 -18.18 -0.19
C GLN A 27 -34.33 -19.13 -1.08
N ASP A 28 -34.27 -18.85 -2.39
CA ASP A 28 -33.55 -19.66 -3.37
C ASP A 28 -32.07 -19.25 -3.54
N THR A 29 -31.58 -18.27 -2.75
CA THR A 29 -30.21 -17.71 -2.88
C THR A 29 -29.30 -18.00 -1.69
N TYR A 30 -29.66 -18.94 -0.82
CA TYR A 30 -28.68 -19.51 0.10
C TYR A 30 -27.86 -20.54 -0.70
N LEU A 31 -26.60 -20.22 -1.02
CA LEU A 31 -25.65 -21.23 -1.50
C LEU A 31 -25.65 -22.38 -0.50
N SER A 32 -25.82 -23.61 -0.96
CA SER A 32 -25.70 -24.78 -0.10
C SER A 32 -24.29 -24.83 0.51
N GLU A 33 -24.12 -25.44 1.69
CA GLU A 33 -22.79 -25.61 2.29
C GLU A 33 -21.84 -26.28 1.28
N ASP A 34 -22.35 -27.22 0.50
CA ASP A 34 -21.63 -27.89 -0.56
C ASP A 34 -21.13 -26.93 -1.66
N GLU A 35 -21.82 -25.83 -1.94
CA GLU A 35 -21.43 -24.83 -2.95
C GLU A 35 -20.48 -23.76 -2.35
N LEU A 36 -20.56 -23.49 -1.04
CA LEU A 36 -19.60 -22.67 -0.29
C LEU A 36 -18.27 -23.39 -0.06
N PHE A 37 -18.29 -24.73 0.04
CA PHE A 37 -17.10 -25.58 0.16
C PHE A 37 -16.62 -26.17 -1.17
N ASN A 38 -17.38 -26.02 -2.26
CA ASN A 38 -16.93 -26.22 -3.65
C ASN A 38 -16.40 -24.91 -4.25
N GLU A 39 -15.64 -24.11 -3.48
CA GLU A 39 -14.63 -23.28 -4.12
C GLU A 39 -13.68 -24.24 -4.81
N ASP A 40 -13.64 -24.18 -6.15
CA ASP A 40 -12.59 -24.79 -6.94
C ASP A 40 -11.27 -24.54 -6.21
N PHE A 41 -10.70 -25.60 -5.62
CA PHE A 41 -9.43 -25.51 -4.93
C PHE A 41 -8.42 -25.06 -5.99
N GLU A 42 -8.15 -23.75 -6.03
CA GLU A 42 -7.02 -23.20 -6.76
C GLU A 42 -5.83 -24.05 -6.32
N PRO A 43 -5.16 -24.75 -7.25
CA PRO A 43 -4.07 -25.62 -6.88
C PRO A 43 -3.09 -24.77 -6.08
N VAL A 44 -2.83 -25.17 -4.83
CA VAL A 44 -1.78 -24.53 -4.04
C VAL A 44 -0.51 -24.74 -4.83
N TYR A 45 -0.09 -23.71 -5.57
CA TYR A 45 1.14 -23.73 -6.32
C TYR A 45 2.24 -23.91 -5.27
N GLN A 46 2.73 -25.14 -5.12
CA GLN A 46 4.00 -25.37 -4.45
C GLN A 46 5.04 -24.72 -5.33
N VAL A 47 5.39 -23.49 -4.99
CA VAL A 47 6.58 -22.81 -5.51
C VAL A 47 7.75 -23.65 -5.01
N ASN A 48 8.20 -24.57 -5.86
CA ASN A 48 9.32 -25.45 -5.55
C ASN A 48 10.59 -24.60 -5.54
N ASP A 49 10.93 -24.09 -4.37
CA ASP A 49 12.17 -23.36 -4.12
C ASP A 49 13.30 -24.37 -3.92
N PRO A 50 14.28 -24.44 -4.84
CA PRO A 50 15.41 -25.37 -4.73
C PRO A 50 16.20 -25.23 -3.42
N PHE A 51 16.07 -24.10 -2.72
CA PHE A 51 16.80 -23.78 -1.49
C PHE A 51 15.93 -23.69 -0.23
N GLU A 52 14.74 -24.31 -0.23
CA GLU A 52 13.79 -24.25 0.90
C GLU A 52 14.44 -24.55 2.26
N GLY A 53 15.29 -25.58 2.37
CA GLY A 53 15.94 -25.96 3.62
C GLY A 53 16.90 -24.90 4.17
N LEU A 54 17.61 -24.19 3.28
CA LEU A 54 18.51 -23.08 3.64
C LEU A 54 17.68 -21.87 4.07
N ASN A 55 16.73 -21.47 3.23
CA ASN A 55 15.85 -20.31 3.46
C ASN A 55 15.10 -20.46 4.78
N ARG A 56 14.58 -21.65 5.09
CA ARG A 56 13.87 -21.93 6.35
C ARG A 56 14.77 -21.90 7.58
N SER A 57 16.04 -22.29 7.43
CA SER A 57 17.02 -22.25 8.53
C SER A 57 17.47 -20.82 8.82
N ILE A 58 17.75 -20.04 7.78
CA ILE A 58 18.06 -18.61 7.90
C ILE A 58 16.86 -17.86 8.48
N PHE A 59 15.65 -18.16 8.00
CA PHE A 59 14.42 -17.57 8.53
C PHE A 59 14.25 -17.82 10.03
N LYS A 60 14.45 -19.06 10.51
CA LYS A 60 14.39 -19.37 11.95
C LYS A 60 15.43 -18.62 12.76
N PHE A 61 16.64 -18.46 12.23
CA PHE A 61 17.68 -17.67 12.89
C PHE A 61 17.28 -16.19 12.96
N ASN A 62 16.82 -15.62 11.84
CA ASN A 62 16.36 -14.23 11.77
C ASN A 62 15.18 -13.97 12.72
N ASP A 63 14.21 -14.89 12.79
CA ASP A 63 13.05 -14.81 13.67
C ASP A 63 13.47 -14.83 15.16
N PHE A 64 14.34 -15.77 15.54
CA PHE A 64 14.88 -15.82 16.90
C PHE A 64 15.65 -14.54 17.26
N PHE A 65 16.53 -14.08 16.37
CA PHE A 65 17.32 -12.87 16.56
C PHE A 65 16.44 -11.63 16.66
N TYR A 66 15.40 -11.53 15.82
CA TYR A 66 14.43 -10.45 15.88
C TYR A 66 13.70 -10.43 17.21
N MET A 67 13.16 -11.56 17.64
CA MET A 67 12.39 -11.65 18.89
C MET A 67 13.23 -11.40 20.14
N LYS A 68 14.51 -11.82 20.15
CA LYS A 68 15.35 -11.76 21.35
C LYS A 68 16.24 -10.52 21.43
N VAL A 69 16.62 -9.94 20.30
CA VAL A 69 17.58 -8.83 20.25
C VAL A 69 16.94 -7.60 19.64
N LEU A 70 16.48 -7.67 18.40
CA LEU A 70 16.01 -6.48 17.69
C LEU A 70 14.73 -5.91 18.29
N GLY A 71 13.77 -6.75 18.67
CA GLY A 71 12.50 -6.37 19.29
C GLY A 71 12.68 -5.53 20.56
N PRO A 72 13.39 -6.01 21.60
CA PRO A 72 13.60 -5.22 22.82
C PRO A 72 14.47 -3.98 22.57
N VAL A 73 15.45 -4.02 21.67
CA VAL A 73 16.26 -2.84 21.30
C VAL A 73 15.40 -1.78 20.61
N ALA A 74 14.52 -2.18 19.70
CA ALA A 74 13.58 -1.28 19.02
C ALA A 74 12.61 -0.64 20.00
N GLN A 75 12.06 -1.41 20.95
CA GLN A 75 11.21 -0.88 22.02
C GLN A 75 11.96 0.12 22.92
N GLY A 76 13.22 -0.18 23.26
CA GLY A 76 14.08 0.74 24.00
C GLY A 76 14.33 2.04 23.24
N TYR A 77 14.61 1.96 21.94
CA TYR A 77 14.81 3.12 21.08
C TYR A 77 13.54 4.00 20.99
N HIS A 78 12.37 3.39 20.80
CA HIS A 78 11.09 4.09 20.78
C HIS A 78 10.73 4.72 22.13
N THR A 79 11.14 4.10 23.24
CA THR A 79 10.88 4.65 24.57
C THR A 79 11.74 5.89 24.87
N ILE A 80 12.97 5.94 24.32
CA ILE A 80 13.94 7.01 24.58
C ILE A 80 13.80 8.15 23.57
N THR A 81 13.43 7.85 22.32
CA THR A 81 13.38 8.83 21.24
C THR A 81 11.97 9.40 21.08
N PRO A 82 11.78 10.73 21.18
CA PRO A 82 10.49 11.36 20.88
C PRO A 82 10.07 11.17 19.42
N ASP A 83 8.78 10.91 19.17
CA ASP A 83 8.20 10.69 17.83
C ASP A 83 8.64 11.71 16.74
N PRO A 84 8.78 13.02 17.02
CA PRO A 84 9.20 13.98 16.00
C PRO A 84 10.63 13.74 15.48
N ILE A 85 11.52 13.26 16.35
CA ILE A 85 12.92 12.98 16.01
C ILE A 85 12.99 11.70 15.19
N GLU A 86 12.30 10.65 15.61
CA GLU A 86 12.22 9.39 14.87
C GLU A 86 11.67 9.60 13.45
N LYS A 87 10.55 10.33 13.32
CA LYS A 87 9.99 10.70 12.03
C LYS A 87 10.95 11.56 11.21
N GLY A 88 11.66 12.47 11.86
CA GLY A 88 12.68 13.30 11.22
C GLY A 88 13.77 12.47 10.54
N PHE A 89 14.33 11.49 11.24
CA PHE A 89 15.33 10.59 10.68
C PHE A 89 14.74 9.72 9.55
N SER A 90 13.52 9.21 9.71
CA SER A 90 12.84 8.46 8.65
C SER A 90 12.70 9.28 7.36
N ASN A 91 12.30 10.54 7.47
CA ASN A 91 12.19 11.47 6.34
C ASN A 91 13.56 11.79 5.72
N PHE A 92 14.59 11.98 6.55
CA PHE A 92 15.95 12.26 6.08
C PHE A 92 16.51 11.10 5.25
N PHE A 93 16.37 9.87 5.73
CA PHE A 93 16.79 8.68 4.98
C PHE A 93 15.98 8.47 3.72
N ASP A 94 14.68 8.80 3.72
CA ASP A 94 13.87 8.81 2.50
C ASP A 94 14.41 9.83 1.49
N ASN A 95 14.74 11.05 1.93
CA ASN A 95 15.29 12.10 1.08
C ASN A 95 16.65 11.73 0.46
N ILE A 96 17.53 11.04 1.20
CA ILE A 96 18.83 10.57 0.68
C ILE A 96 18.68 9.49 -0.40
N LYS A 97 17.61 8.70 -0.39
CA LYS A 97 17.34 7.70 -1.44
C LYS A 97 16.94 8.32 -2.78
N PHE A 98 16.79 9.64 -2.85
CA PHE A 98 16.46 10.39 -4.06
C PHE A 98 17.26 9.96 -5.32
N PRO A 99 18.60 9.84 -5.30
CA PRO A 99 19.37 9.53 -6.51
C PRO A 99 19.00 8.18 -7.12
N ILE A 100 18.69 7.19 -6.28
CA ILE A 100 18.25 5.85 -6.73
C ILE A 100 16.91 5.97 -7.47
N ARG A 101 15.97 6.74 -6.90
CA ARG A 101 14.64 6.99 -7.49
C ARG A 101 14.75 7.80 -8.79
N LEU A 102 15.63 8.80 -8.82
CA LEU A 102 15.89 9.60 -10.01
C LEU A 102 16.45 8.73 -11.15
N VAL A 103 17.47 7.92 -10.87
CA VAL A 103 18.06 7.01 -11.86
C VAL A 103 17.00 6.01 -12.34
N GLY A 104 16.16 5.48 -11.45
CA GLY A 104 15.07 4.57 -11.83
C GLY A 104 14.08 5.20 -12.82
N ASN A 105 13.60 6.41 -12.50
CA ASN A 105 12.72 7.17 -13.40
C ASN A 105 13.38 7.47 -14.76
N LEU A 106 14.65 7.86 -14.76
CA LEU A 106 15.40 8.13 -16.00
C LEU A 106 15.57 6.88 -16.87
N LEU A 107 15.87 5.73 -16.27
CA LEU A 107 16.00 4.46 -16.99
C LEU A 107 14.68 3.99 -17.61
N GLN A 108 13.55 4.35 -16.99
CA GLN A 108 12.22 4.10 -17.51
C GLN A 108 11.71 5.20 -18.47
N LEU A 109 12.54 6.20 -18.79
CA LEU A 109 12.19 7.37 -19.61
C LEU A 109 11.02 8.22 -19.06
N LYS A 110 10.78 8.15 -17.74
CA LYS A 110 9.78 8.93 -16.99
C LYS A 110 10.31 10.32 -16.65
N VAL A 111 10.30 11.21 -17.63
CA VAL A 111 10.90 12.54 -17.52
C VAL A 111 10.13 13.45 -16.56
N GLU A 112 8.80 13.42 -16.59
CA GLU A 112 7.97 14.25 -15.72
C GLU A 112 8.17 13.90 -14.25
N GLU A 113 8.14 12.61 -13.92
CA GLU A 113 8.33 12.07 -12.60
C GLU A 113 9.75 12.35 -12.08
N SER A 114 10.76 12.30 -12.95
CA SER A 114 12.14 12.70 -12.62
C SER A 114 12.23 14.16 -12.15
N PHE A 115 11.49 15.07 -12.82
CA PHE A 115 11.43 16.48 -12.42
C PHE A 115 10.68 16.68 -11.11
N GLN A 116 9.56 15.98 -10.92
CA GLN A 116 8.79 16.03 -9.67
C GLN A 116 9.62 15.52 -8.49
N GLU A 117 10.36 14.42 -8.68
CA GLU A 117 11.23 13.81 -7.67
C GLU A 117 12.42 14.73 -7.33
N THR A 118 12.98 15.40 -8.33
CA THR A 118 14.04 16.41 -8.12
C THR A 118 13.50 17.62 -7.37
N GLY A 119 12.32 18.12 -7.73
CA GLY A 119 11.66 19.19 -7.03
C GLY A 119 11.36 18.84 -5.58
N LYS A 120 10.88 17.62 -5.32
CA LYS A 120 10.64 17.08 -3.98
C LYS A 120 11.91 17.08 -3.14
N PHE A 121 13.02 16.58 -3.68
CA PHE A 121 14.33 16.57 -3.02
C PHE A 121 14.82 17.99 -2.70
N LEU A 122 14.71 18.92 -3.64
CA LEU A 122 15.15 20.31 -3.45
C LEU A 122 14.32 21.00 -2.37
N VAL A 123 13.00 20.86 -2.39
CA VAL A 123 12.10 21.47 -1.40
C VAL A 123 12.35 20.88 -0.01
N ASN A 124 12.47 19.56 0.11
CA ASN A 124 12.76 18.91 1.39
C ASN A 124 14.15 19.25 1.92
N SER A 125 15.15 19.39 1.04
CA SER A 125 16.51 19.75 1.47
C SER A 125 16.62 21.23 1.89
N THR A 126 15.89 22.13 1.24
CA THR A 126 15.94 23.58 1.52
C THR A 126 14.98 24.01 2.62
N LEU A 127 13.68 23.77 2.44
CA LEU A 127 12.62 24.17 3.36
C LEU A 127 12.38 23.13 4.46
N GLY A 128 12.68 21.87 4.17
CA GLY A 128 12.51 20.75 5.09
C GLY A 128 13.68 20.51 6.05
N VAL A 129 14.58 21.49 6.23
CA VAL A 129 15.79 21.37 7.06
C VAL A 129 16.60 20.13 6.65
N ALA A 130 17.22 20.14 5.47
CA ALA A 130 18.00 19.00 4.95
C ALA A 130 17.23 17.67 4.76
N GLY A 131 15.89 17.70 4.76
CA GLY A 131 15.04 16.53 4.57
C GLY A 131 14.49 15.91 5.85
N PHE A 132 14.75 16.49 7.03
CA PHE A 132 14.12 16.05 8.28
C PHE A 132 12.60 16.32 8.27
N HIS A 133 12.15 17.31 7.52
CA HIS A 133 10.75 17.66 7.36
C HIS A 133 10.31 17.55 5.90
N LYS A 134 9.12 16.99 5.66
CA LYS A 134 8.54 16.84 4.33
C LYS A 134 7.80 18.11 3.89
N ALA A 135 8.55 19.17 3.65
CA ALA A 135 8.00 20.43 3.13
C ALA A 135 7.35 20.27 1.73
N SER A 136 7.80 19.27 0.96
CA SER A 136 7.23 18.93 -0.34
C SER A 136 5.75 18.57 -0.30
N ASP A 137 5.26 18.04 0.83
CA ASP A 137 3.88 17.53 0.95
C ASP A 137 2.84 18.66 0.85
N GLN A 138 3.25 19.92 1.02
CA GLN A 138 2.41 21.09 0.78
C GLN A 138 2.14 21.33 -0.72
N PHE A 139 2.92 20.71 -1.60
CA PHE A 139 2.86 20.89 -3.04
C PHE A 139 2.32 19.61 -3.69
N LYS A 140 1.07 19.65 -4.15
CA LYS A 140 0.39 18.49 -4.77
C LYS A 140 1.14 17.90 -5.98
N TYR A 141 1.92 18.72 -6.68
CA TYR A 141 2.70 18.30 -7.86
C TYR A 141 4.06 17.66 -7.53
N LEU A 142 4.48 17.66 -6.25
CA LEU A 142 5.74 17.03 -5.80
C LEU A 142 5.48 15.69 -5.10
N ASN A 143 4.53 14.93 -5.64
CA ASN A 143 4.17 13.60 -5.14
C ASN A 143 4.31 12.52 -6.22
N PRO A 144 5.52 12.31 -6.76
CA PRO A 144 5.78 11.24 -7.71
C PRO A 144 5.68 9.86 -7.01
N PRO A 145 5.38 8.79 -7.77
CA PRO A 145 5.42 7.42 -7.27
C PRO A 145 6.83 7.02 -6.82
N VAL A 146 6.92 6.08 -5.88
CA VAL A 146 8.20 5.56 -5.38
C VAL A 146 8.75 4.56 -6.38
N GLU A 147 9.81 4.97 -7.09
CA GLU A 147 10.55 4.10 -8.01
C GLU A 147 11.72 3.41 -7.35
N ASP A 148 12.01 2.21 -7.83
CA ASP A 148 13.20 1.45 -7.45
C ASP A 148 13.83 0.76 -8.67
N ILE A 149 15.05 0.26 -8.49
CA ILE A 149 15.79 -0.42 -9.57
C ILE A 149 15.11 -1.74 -9.97
N GLY A 150 14.38 -2.38 -9.05
CA GLY A 150 13.61 -3.59 -9.34
C GLY A 150 12.48 -3.31 -10.33
N GLN A 151 11.77 -2.20 -10.17
CA GLN A 151 10.72 -1.74 -11.08
C GLN A 151 11.29 -1.40 -12.47
N VAL A 152 12.51 -0.85 -12.54
CA VAL A 152 13.21 -0.66 -13.83
C VAL A 152 13.42 -2.00 -14.53
N PHE A 153 13.98 -2.97 -13.83
CA PHE A 153 14.24 -4.30 -14.40
C PHE A 153 12.94 -5.02 -14.77
N GLY A 154 11.89 -4.88 -13.96
CA GLY A 154 10.55 -5.34 -14.28
C GLY A 154 10.00 -4.70 -15.56
N SER A 155 10.21 -3.40 -15.76
CA SER A 155 9.80 -2.68 -16.99
C SER A 155 10.52 -3.17 -18.25
N TRP A 156 11.74 -3.70 -18.10
CA TRP A 156 12.53 -4.29 -19.18
C TRP A 156 12.29 -5.79 -19.36
N GLY A 157 11.38 -6.39 -18.59
CA GLY A 157 11.00 -7.80 -18.71
C GLY A 157 11.93 -8.77 -17.98
N ILE A 158 12.77 -8.29 -17.05
CA ILE A 158 13.54 -9.16 -16.16
C ILE A 158 12.59 -9.58 -15.02
N GLY A 159 12.30 -10.88 -14.96
CA GLY A 159 11.41 -11.44 -13.93
C GLY A 159 12.02 -11.41 -12.52
N GLU A 160 11.15 -11.58 -11.54
CA GLU A 160 11.54 -11.75 -10.13
C GLU A 160 12.42 -13.02 -10.03
N GLY A 161 13.65 -12.86 -9.53
CA GLY A 161 14.59 -13.97 -9.38
C GLY A 161 14.14 -14.97 -8.31
N PHE A 162 15.02 -15.90 -7.94
CA PHE A 162 14.76 -16.81 -6.83
C PHE A 162 14.55 -16.05 -5.52
N TYR A 163 13.66 -16.56 -4.67
CA TYR A 163 13.40 -16.02 -3.34
C TYR A 163 14.53 -16.46 -2.38
N PHE A 164 15.02 -15.54 -1.54
CA PHE A 164 16.11 -15.77 -0.58
C PHE A 164 15.89 -14.97 0.71
#